data_AF-A0A2Z6QD48-F1
#
_entry.id   AF-A0A2Z6QD48-F1
#
_cell.length_a   1.000
_cell.length_b   1.000
_cell.length_c   1.000
_cell.angle_alpha   90.00
_cell.angle_beta   90.00
_cell.angle_gamma   90.00
#
_symmetry.space_group_name_H-M   'P 1'
#
loop_
_entity.id
_entity.type
_entity.pdbx_description
1 polymer ?
#
loop_
_entity_poly.entity_id
_entity_poly.type
_entity_poly.pdbx_seq_one_letter_code
_entity_poly.pdbx_strand_id
1 'polypeptide(L)'
;MDRVTCRYIKRDGSICGGICTRTTGCARHWKLYEKNLKKRPCLVCGFPTDADSGYCTKYCSKYSAKYHAMNYRIRQKYGAEALQSRILSELSAEE
;
A
#
# COMPACT_ATOMS: atom_id res chain seq x y z
N MET A 1 11.42 -4.34 -30.15
CA MET A 1 10.63 -5.41 -29.51
C MET A 1 9.20 -4.92 -29.40
N ASP A 2 8.28 -5.61 -30.06
CA ASP A 2 6.88 -5.22 -30.09
C ASP A 2 6.28 -5.30 -28.70
N ARG A 3 5.72 -4.18 -28.23
CA ARG A 3 5.02 -4.10 -26.96
C ARG A 3 3.62 -4.68 -27.18
N VAL A 4 3.29 -5.71 -26.42
CA VAL A 4 1.98 -6.36 -26.47
C VAL A 4 1.15 -5.91 -25.28
N THR A 5 -0.06 -5.43 -25.53
CA THR A 5 -1.02 -5.09 -24.47
C THR A 5 -1.68 -6.36 -23.95
N CYS A 6 -1.66 -6.54 -22.64
CA CYS A 6 -2.32 -7.64 -21.94
C CYS A 6 -3.85 -7.52 -22.08
N ARG A 7 -4.47 -8.51 -22.75
CA ARG A 7 -5.92 -8.59 -23.00
C ARG A 7 -6.69 -9.44 -21.99
N TYR A 8 -6.05 -9.92 -20.92
CA TYR A 8 -6.75 -10.68 -19.89
C TYR A 8 -7.80 -9.81 -19.17
N ILE A 9 -8.92 -10.42 -18.79
CA ILE A 9 -10.07 -9.77 -18.15
C ILE A 9 -10.03 -10.02 -16.64
N LYS A 10 -10.05 -8.94 -15.86
CA LYS A 10 -10.05 -9.00 -14.38
C LYS A 10 -11.42 -9.41 -13.84
N ARG A 11 -11.51 -9.73 -12.54
CA ARG A 11 -12.78 -10.14 -11.90
C ARG A 11 -13.85 -9.06 -11.95
N ASP A 12 -13.46 -7.79 -11.94
CA ASP A 12 -14.33 -6.63 -12.11
C ASP A 12 -14.78 -6.42 -13.57
N GLY A 13 -14.42 -7.31 -14.50
CA GLY A 13 -14.75 -7.21 -15.92
C GLY A 13 -13.87 -6.24 -16.71
N SER A 14 -12.97 -5.49 -16.05
CA SER A 14 -12.05 -4.60 -16.75
C SER A 14 -10.91 -5.35 -17.44
N ILE A 15 -10.48 -4.84 -18.60
CA ILE A 15 -9.29 -5.36 -19.30
C ILE A 15 -8.03 -4.98 -18.50
N CYS A 16 -7.05 -5.88 -18.42
CA CYS A 16 -5.81 -5.61 -17.71
C CYS A 16 -5.05 -4.39 -18.25
N GLY A 17 -4.87 -4.31 -19.57
CA GLY A 17 -4.17 -3.20 -20.23
C GLY A 17 -2.66 -3.12 -19.94
N GLY A 18 -2.09 -4.08 -19.21
CA GLY A 18 -0.67 -4.08 -18.85
C GLY A 18 0.24 -4.30 -20.06
N ILE A 19 1.30 -3.50 -20.19
CA ILE A 19 2.26 -3.64 -21.29
C ILE A 19 3.24 -4.77 -20.99
N CYS A 20 3.31 -5.74 -21.90
CA CYS A 20 4.25 -6.86 -21.85
C CYS A 20 5.18 -6.84 -23.06
N THR A 21 6.40 -7.35 -22.89
CA THR A 21 7.38 -7.44 -23.98
C THR A 21 7.13 -8.61 -24.93
N ARG A 22 6.39 -9.64 -24.48
CA ARG A 22 6.00 -10.85 -25.25
C ARG A 22 4.67 -11.39 -24.72
N THR A 23 3.95 -12.18 -25.53
CA THR A 23 2.70 -12.86 -25.13
C THR A 23 2.91 -13.83 -23.95
N THR A 24 4.05 -14.52 -23.89
CA THR A 24 4.46 -15.34 -22.74
C THR A 24 4.63 -14.48 -21.46
N GLY A 25 5.02 -13.22 -21.63
CA GLY A 25 5.04 -12.22 -20.58
C GLY A 25 3.65 -11.98 -19.99
N CYS A 26 2.61 -11.87 -20.83
CA CYS A 26 1.22 -11.71 -20.41
C CYS A 26 0.75 -12.90 -19.55
N ALA A 27 1.02 -14.13 -19.97
CA ALA A 27 0.60 -15.32 -19.21
C ALA A 27 1.25 -15.37 -17.81
N ARG A 28 2.55 -15.09 -17.72
CA ARG A 28 3.26 -15.02 -16.42
C ARG A 28 2.75 -13.87 -15.55
N HIS A 29 2.53 -12.71 -16.16
CA HIS A 29 1.93 -11.56 -15.48
C HIS A 29 0.55 -11.92 -14.90
N TRP A 30 -0.29 -12.62 -15.68
CA TRP A 30 -1.64 -12.98 -15.26
C TRP A 30 -1.63 -13.95 -14.08
N LYS A 31 -0.81 -14.99 -14.14
CA LYS A 31 -0.63 -15.94 -13.02
C LYS A 31 -0.18 -15.23 -11.74
N LEU A 32 0.67 -14.21 -11.86
CA LEU A 32 1.09 -13.38 -10.73
C LEU A 32 -0.06 -12.52 -10.20
N TYR A 33 -0.87 -11.93 -11.08
CA TYR A 33 -2.08 -11.20 -10.70
C TYR A 33 -3.05 -12.08 -9.91
N GLU A 34 -3.37 -13.28 -10.40
CA GLU A 34 -4.26 -14.22 -9.70
C GLU A 34 -3.72 -14.64 -8.33
N LYS A 35 -2.41 -14.89 -8.22
CA LYS A 35 -1.76 -15.17 -6.93
C LYS A 35 -1.90 -13.99 -5.98
N ASN A 36 -1.71 -12.77 -6.48
CA ASN A 36 -1.77 -11.56 -5.69
C ASN A 36 -3.19 -11.22 -5.21
N LEU A 37 -4.23 -11.59 -5.96
CA LEU A 37 -5.63 -11.42 -5.53
C LEU A 37 -5.98 -12.21 -4.26
N LYS A 38 -5.26 -13.29 -3.95
CA LYS A 38 -5.48 -14.09 -2.74
C LYS A 38 -4.79 -13.49 -1.50
N LYS A 39 -3.91 -12.50 -1.70
CA LYS A 39 -3.14 -11.89 -0.62
C LYS A 39 -3.91 -10.74 -0.01
N ARG A 40 -3.67 -10.48 1.28
CA ARG A 40 -4.17 -9.26 1.90
C ARG A 40 -3.48 -8.04 1.27
N PRO A 41 -4.19 -6.93 1.01
CA PRO A 41 -3.56 -5.71 0.54
C PRO A 41 -2.76 -5.07 1.69
N CYS A 42 -1.66 -4.41 1.35
CA CYS A 42 -0.92 -3.60 2.31
C CYS A 42 -1.79 -2.44 2.80
N LEU A 43 -1.83 -2.22 4.12
CA LEU A 43 -2.64 -1.17 4.75
C LEU A 43 -2.27 0.26 4.31
N VAL A 44 -1.09 0.45 3.70
CA VAL A 44 -0.57 1.77 3.33
C VAL A 44 -0.72 2.03 1.83
N CYS A 45 -0.27 1.09 1.00
CA CYS A 45 -0.15 1.32 -0.44
C CYS A 45 -1.05 0.39 -1.27
N GLY A 46 -1.86 -0.45 -0.62
CA GLY A 46 -2.73 -1.42 -1.29
C GLY A 46 -1.98 -2.57 -1.97
N PHE A 47 -0.64 -2.59 -1.94
CA PHE A 47 0.14 -3.61 -2.63
C PHE A 47 -0.07 -4.99 -1.98
N PRO A 48 -0.38 -6.03 -2.77
CA PRO A 48 -0.60 -7.39 -2.27
C PRO A 48 0.59 -7.89 -1.43
N THR A 49 0.33 -8.36 -0.21
CA THR A 49 1.37 -8.80 0.72
C THR A 49 0.98 -10.07 1.47
N ASP A 50 1.97 -10.93 1.68
CA ASP A 50 1.86 -12.11 2.54
C ASP A 50 2.38 -11.83 3.96
N ALA A 51 2.82 -10.59 4.26
CA ALA A 51 3.38 -10.25 5.55
C ALA A 51 2.27 -10.15 6.62
N ASP A 52 2.47 -10.84 7.74
CA ASP A 52 1.51 -10.81 8.85
C ASP A 52 1.37 -9.44 9.49
N SER A 53 2.40 -8.60 9.39
CA SER A 53 2.37 -7.21 9.84
C SER A 53 1.36 -6.33 9.08
N GLY A 54 0.83 -6.79 7.94
CA GLY A 54 -0.05 -5.99 7.08
C GLY A 54 0.69 -4.95 6.22
N TYR A 55 2.02 -4.89 6.29
CA TYR A 55 2.84 -3.97 5.50
C TYR A 55 3.66 -4.71 4.44
N CYS A 56 3.58 -4.27 3.18
CA CYS A 56 4.37 -4.90 2.13
C CYS A 56 5.86 -4.57 2.27
N THR A 57 6.72 -5.58 2.12
CA THR A 57 8.17 -5.42 2.20
C THR A 57 8.74 -4.61 1.03
N LYS A 58 8.05 -4.59 -0.11
CA LYS A 58 8.52 -3.94 -1.33
C LYS A 58 8.50 -2.41 -1.24
N TYR A 59 7.40 -1.84 -0.76
CA TYR A 59 7.19 -0.39 -0.77
C TYR A 59 7.09 0.21 0.63
N CYS A 60 6.82 -0.61 1.64
CA CYS A 60 6.52 -0.20 3.00
C CYS A 60 7.35 -1.00 4.02
N SER A 61 8.47 -1.60 3.61
CA SER A 61 9.41 -2.19 4.57
C SER A 61 9.99 -1.12 5.47
N LYS A 62 10.49 -1.55 6.63
CA LYS A 62 11.21 -0.69 7.56
C LYS A 62 12.38 0.09 6.95
N TYR A 63 12.88 -0.35 5.80
CA TYR A 63 13.97 0.29 5.05
C TYR A 63 13.49 1.22 3.93
N SER A 64 12.19 1.29 3.68
CA SER A 64 11.63 2.15 2.64
C SER A 64 11.51 3.59 3.16
N ALA A 65 11.91 4.56 2.32
CA ALA A 65 11.74 5.98 2.65
C ALA A 65 10.27 6.33 2.96
N LYS A 66 9.32 5.67 2.28
CA LYS A 66 7.88 5.82 2.54
C LYS A 66 7.48 5.37 3.94
N TYR A 67 8.04 4.27 4.45
CA TYR A 67 7.80 3.80 5.82
C TYR A 67 8.30 4.80 6.86
N HIS A 68 9.52 5.35 6.68
CA HIS A 68 10.05 6.36 7.59
C HIS A 68 9.23 7.65 7.57
N ALA A 69 8.87 8.15 6.38
CA ALA A 69 8.05 9.36 6.24
C ALA A 69 6.66 9.19 6.87
N MET A 70 6.04 8.02 6.70
CA MET A 70 4.76 7.70 7.33
C MET A 70 4.89 7.66 8.85
N ASN A 71 5.86 6.92 9.39
CA ASN A 71 6.07 6.83 10.83
C ASN A 71 6.37 8.19 11.46
N TYR A 72 7.11 9.05 10.76
CA TYR A 72 7.34 10.42 11.19
C TYR A 72 6.03 11.21 11.30
N ARG A 73 5.18 11.19 10.27
CA ARG A 73 3.87 11.87 10.30
C ARG A 73 2.97 11.37 11.43
N ILE A 74 2.95 10.06 11.68
CA ILE A 74 2.18 9.45 12.77
C ILE A 74 2.67 9.97 14.13
N ARG A 75 3.99 10.01 14.37
CA ARG A 75 4.56 10.56 15.61
C ARG A 75 4.24 12.04 15.80
N GLN A 76 4.31 12.84 14.73
CA GLN A 76 3.93 14.25 14.78
C GLN A 76 2.46 14.43 15.18
N LYS A 77 1.55 13.59 14.65
CA LYS A 77 0.13 13.62 14.98
C LYS A 77 -0.11 13.30 16.46
N TYR A 78 0.47 12.21 16.97
CA TYR A 78 0.34 11.86 18.39
C TYR A 78 0.93 12.93 19.33
N GLY A 79 2.06 13.54 18.95
CA GLY A 79 2.61 14.67 19.72
C GLY A 79 1.67 15.87 19.76
N ALA A 80 1.03 16.18 18.62
CA ALA A 80 0.04 17.26 18.54
C ALA A 80 -1.24 16.95 19.35
N GLU A 81 -1.74 15.72 19.28
CA GLU A 81 -2.91 15.27 20.05
C GLU A 81 -2.62 15.29 21.56
N ALA A 82 -1.44 14.85 21.98
CA ALA A 82 -1.03 14.92 23.38
C ALA A 82 -0.91 16.37 23.89
N LEU A 83 -0.38 17.27 23.05
CA LEU A 83 -0.31 18.70 23.37
C LEU A 83 -1.72 19.31 23.48
N GLN A 84 -2.63 19.00 22.56
CA GLN A 84 -4.01 19.46 22.62
C GLN A 84 -4.73 18.98 23.88
N SER A 85 -4.60 17.70 24.24
CA SER A 85 -5.18 17.17 25.48
C SER A 85 -4.64 17.85 26.73
N ARG A 86 -3.35 18.23 26.73
CA ARG A 86 -2.74 18.95 27.85
C ARG A 86 -3.29 20.37 27.96
N ILE A 87 -3.36 21.09 26.85
CA ILE A 87 -3.97 22.44 26.79
C ILE A 87 -5.43 22.39 27.26
N LEU A 88 -6.20 21.39 26.81
CA LEU A 88 -7.59 21.22 27.23
C LEU A 88 -7.72 20.93 28.74
N SER A 89 -6.82 20.14 29.31
CA SER A 89 -6.81 19.83 30.74
C SER A 89 -6.41 21.02 31.60
N GLU A 90 -5.47 21.86 31.13
CA GLU A 90 -5.08 23.10 31.82
C GLU A 90 -6.23 24.13 31.80
N LEU A 91 -6.92 24.30 30.67
CA LEU A 91 -8.09 25.19 30.55
C LEU A 91 -9.28 24.76 31.41
N SER A 92 -9.48 23.46 31.63
CA SER A 92 -10.55 22.95 32.50
C SER A 92 -10.22 22.99 33.99
N ALA A 93 -8.98 23.33 34.39
CA ALA A 93 -8.57 23.44 35.78
C ALA A 93 -8.63 24.89 36.33
N GLU A 94 -8.93 25.86 35.47
CA GLU A 94 -9.02 27.29 35.79
C GLU A 94 -10.48 27.77 35.99
N GLU A 95 -11.47 26.87 35.99
CA GLU A 95 -12.91 27.11 36.26
C GLU A 95 -13.34 26.47 37.59
#